data_AF-A0AA91JRU4-F1
#
_entry.id   AF-A0AA91JRU4-F1
#
_cell.length_a   1.000
_cell.length_b   1.000
_cell.length_c   1.000
_cell.angle_alpha   90.00
_cell.angle_beta   90.00
_cell.angle_gamma   90.00
#
_symmetry.space_group_name_H-M   'P 1'
#
loop_
_entity.id
_entity.type
_entity.pdbx_description
1 polymer ?
#
loop_
_entity_poly.entity_id
_entity_poly.type
_entity_poly.pdbx_seq_one_letter_code
_entity_poly.pdbx_strand_id
1 'polypeptide(L)'
;MQLNGKQFRELKEALLSAFPDPAKLKQMVFFGFNKQNLDEIATGNHDDVVFELIKWAETYGNLENLLIAARSENYCGNPGNPDLKKICAELLEGQAATKQPHHEWLNPCNFDLSELIRYCFNELDDQQGLIGLAVPYDKSNFPIYFCERLQDKLNKSHITIIETTLKPKLGSVDRVVGKIKANKDNLQKSDVICRILVDASNQNTSMTDEFWRKISDEFQNNNTKHRLIVIMFGSENSIFPEGVNKLMSPQFTRADANDWVIKVARQLTWTQECQQKWKKMMIQDCLDQDDSQEKLLDIEYVYEHLKTCIELLQKKPSEEDFLQELEQRIQSYV
;
A
#
# COMPACT_ATOMS: atom_id res chain seq x y z
N MET A 1 -13.66 2.06 -4.79
CA MET A 1 -15.11 2.36 -4.78
C MET A 1 -15.39 3.32 -5.90
N GLN A 2 -16.39 3.06 -6.75
CA GLN A 2 -16.81 3.96 -7.83
C GLN A 2 -18.30 4.28 -7.66
N LEU A 3 -18.65 5.56 -7.63
CA LEU A 3 -20.00 6.06 -7.43
C LEU A 3 -20.73 6.14 -8.77
N ASN A 4 -21.98 5.71 -8.78
CA ASN A 4 -22.87 6.09 -9.86
C ASN A 4 -23.34 7.56 -9.70
N GLY A 5 -23.90 8.15 -10.76
CA GLY A 5 -24.30 9.56 -10.73
C GLY A 5 -25.34 9.93 -9.67
N LYS A 6 -26.13 8.96 -9.18
CA LYS A 6 -27.08 9.18 -8.08
C LYS A 6 -26.33 9.25 -6.74
N GLN A 7 -25.49 8.24 -6.47
CA GLN A 7 -24.67 8.17 -5.25
C GLN A 7 -23.73 9.38 -5.13
N PHE A 8 -23.12 9.81 -6.23
CA PHE A 8 -22.28 11.00 -6.25
C PHE A 8 -23.06 12.25 -5.82
N ARG A 9 -24.27 12.43 -6.36
CA ARG A 9 -25.13 13.57 -6.02
C ARG A 9 -25.55 13.54 -4.56
N GLU A 10 -26.00 12.39 -4.07
CA GLU A 10 -26.42 12.22 -2.67
C GLU A 10 -25.26 12.45 -1.70
N LEU A 11 -24.05 12.00 -2.04
CA LEU A 11 -22.85 12.27 -1.24
C LEU A 11 -22.47 13.76 -1.25
N LYS A 12 -22.54 14.41 -2.41
CA LYS A 12 -22.29 15.86 -2.52
C LYS A 12 -23.27 16.66 -1.65
N GLU A 13 -24.56 16.37 -1.75
CA GLU A 13 -25.59 17.03 -0.94
C GLU A 13 -25.38 16.79 0.55
N ALA A 14 -25.04 15.55 0.94
CA ALA A 14 -24.75 15.21 2.32
C ALA A 14 -23.52 15.93 2.88
N LEU A 15 -22.45 16.07 2.10
CA LEU A 15 -21.25 16.80 2.52
C LEU A 15 -21.51 18.32 2.64
N LEU A 16 -22.29 18.91 1.72
CA LEU A 16 -22.70 20.31 1.82
C LEU A 16 -23.58 20.57 3.05
N SER A 17 -24.50 19.64 3.34
CA SER A 17 -25.35 19.65 4.55
C SER A 17 -24.52 19.51 5.84
N ALA A 18 -23.50 18.63 5.82
CA ALA A 18 -22.65 18.35 6.97
C ALA A 18 -21.62 19.45 7.25
N PHE A 19 -21.14 20.14 6.22
CA PHE A 19 -20.11 21.17 6.31
C PHE A 19 -20.50 22.48 5.62
N PRO A 20 -21.57 23.19 6.05
CA PRO A 20 -21.97 24.45 5.41
C PRO A 20 -20.90 25.55 5.49
N ASP A 21 -19.95 25.40 6.43
CA ASP A 21 -18.78 26.24 6.58
C ASP A 21 -17.58 25.59 5.88
N PRO A 22 -17.05 26.21 4.78
CA PRO A 22 -15.89 25.71 4.06
C PRO A 22 -14.65 25.50 4.96
N ALA A 23 -14.49 26.29 6.03
CA ALA A 23 -13.37 26.14 6.94
C ALA A 23 -13.40 24.81 7.70
N LYS A 24 -14.59 24.32 8.06
CA LYS A 24 -14.76 23.01 8.72
C LYS A 24 -14.46 21.86 7.77
N LEU A 25 -14.90 21.97 6.51
CA LEU A 25 -14.56 20.97 5.49
C LEU A 25 -13.04 20.89 5.31
N LYS A 26 -12.37 22.04 5.23
CA LYS A 26 -10.90 22.12 5.12
C LYS A 26 -10.18 21.49 6.30
N GLN A 27 -10.64 21.74 7.53
CA GLN A 27 -10.09 21.10 8.73
C GLN A 27 -10.30 19.58 8.69
N MET A 28 -11.49 19.12 8.30
CA MET A 28 -11.76 17.69 8.19
C MET A 28 -10.86 17.01 7.17
N VAL A 29 -10.64 17.62 6.02
CA VAL A 29 -9.72 17.12 5.01
C VAL A 29 -8.28 17.09 5.56
N PHE A 30 -7.84 18.18 6.18
CA PHE A 30 -6.49 18.27 6.74
C PHE A 30 -6.22 17.21 7.82
N PHE A 31 -7.15 17.01 8.77
CA PHE A 31 -6.96 16.02 9.83
C PHE A 31 -7.25 14.59 9.39
N GLY A 32 -8.22 14.39 8.49
CA GLY A 32 -8.63 13.08 8.00
C GLY A 32 -7.72 12.49 6.92
N PHE A 33 -6.90 13.31 6.26
CA PHE A 33 -6.02 12.89 5.16
C PHE A 33 -4.56 13.30 5.39
N ASN A 34 -4.03 13.10 6.60
CA ASN A 34 -2.61 13.29 6.91
C ASN A 34 -2.04 14.65 6.44
N LYS A 35 -2.75 15.74 6.74
CA LYS A 35 -2.39 17.13 6.43
C LYS A 35 -2.51 17.53 4.96
N GLN A 36 -3.30 16.82 4.16
CA GLN A 36 -3.61 17.29 2.81
C GLN A 36 -4.38 18.61 2.82
N ASN A 37 -4.01 19.49 1.89
CA ASN A 37 -4.57 20.81 1.77
C ASN A 37 -5.75 20.80 0.78
N LEU A 38 -6.94 21.13 1.27
CA LEU A 38 -8.14 21.19 0.42
C LEU A 38 -7.97 22.17 -0.75
N ASP A 39 -7.23 23.26 -0.58
CA ASP A 39 -7.02 24.27 -1.62
C ASP A 39 -6.13 23.76 -2.77
N GLU A 40 -5.32 22.72 -2.53
CA GLU A 40 -4.51 22.06 -3.56
C GLU A 40 -5.32 21.02 -4.33
N ILE A 41 -6.36 20.47 -3.70
CA ILE A 41 -7.24 19.46 -4.28
C ILE A 41 -8.33 20.12 -5.12
N ALA A 42 -8.92 21.21 -4.61
CA ALA A 42 -10.06 21.84 -5.22
C ALA A 42 -10.06 23.36 -5.01
N THR A 43 -10.48 24.08 -6.05
CA THR A 43 -10.63 25.54 -6.01
C THR A 43 -12.01 25.91 -6.57
N GLY A 44 -12.57 27.03 -6.13
CA GLY A 44 -13.88 27.50 -6.58
C GLY A 44 -14.81 27.85 -5.43
N ASN A 45 -16.12 27.89 -5.71
CA ASN A 45 -17.11 28.05 -4.66
C ASN A 45 -17.25 26.75 -3.86
N HIS A 46 -17.95 26.80 -2.72
CA HIS A 46 -18.04 25.64 -1.82
C HIS A 46 -18.67 24.39 -2.47
N ASP A 47 -19.63 24.58 -3.37
CA ASP A 47 -20.28 23.51 -4.12
C ASP A 47 -19.33 22.82 -5.10
N ASP A 48 -18.52 23.61 -5.81
CA ASP A 48 -17.45 23.12 -6.70
C ASP A 48 -16.35 22.41 -5.91
N VAL A 49 -15.97 22.96 -4.74
CA VAL A 49 -14.95 22.37 -3.87
C VAL A 49 -15.37 20.98 -3.37
N VAL A 50 -16.62 20.82 -2.93
CA VAL A 50 -17.13 19.50 -2.51
C VAL A 50 -17.17 18.54 -3.71
N PHE A 51 -17.60 19.01 -4.88
CA PHE A 51 -17.64 18.20 -6.09
C PHE A 51 -16.24 17.66 -6.46
N GLU A 52 -15.24 18.52 -6.57
CA GLU A 52 -13.88 18.12 -6.94
C GLU A 52 -13.21 17.28 -5.83
N LEU A 53 -13.51 17.52 -4.55
CA LEU A 53 -13.04 16.67 -3.45
C LEU A 53 -13.54 15.23 -3.59
N ILE A 54 -14.83 15.02 -3.91
CA ILE A 54 -15.38 13.66 -4.10
C ILE A 54 -14.73 12.99 -5.30
N LYS A 55 -14.57 13.71 -6.41
CA LYS A 55 -13.95 13.20 -7.63
C LYS A 55 -12.48 12.85 -7.42
N TRP A 56 -11.74 13.69 -6.70
CA TRP A 56 -10.39 13.39 -6.25
C TRP A 56 -10.38 12.13 -5.39
N ALA A 57 -11.24 12.05 -4.37
CA ALA A 57 -11.29 10.90 -3.48
C ALA A 57 -11.64 9.60 -4.23
N GLU A 58 -12.52 9.65 -5.22
CA GLU A 58 -12.81 8.51 -6.09
C GLU A 58 -11.60 8.12 -6.96
N THR A 59 -10.99 9.08 -7.64
CA THR A 59 -9.86 8.88 -8.56
C THR A 59 -8.66 8.26 -7.84
N TYR A 60 -8.37 8.72 -6.63
CA TYR A 60 -7.24 8.25 -5.83
C TYR A 60 -7.61 7.11 -4.86
N GLY A 61 -8.83 6.57 -4.93
CA GLY A 61 -9.27 5.45 -4.08
C GLY A 61 -9.43 5.80 -2.60
N ASN A 62 -9.51 7.09 -2.28
CA ASN A 62 -9.63 7.69 -0.96
C ASN A 62 -11.08 7.92 -0.50
N LEU A 63 -12.05 7.47 -1.28
CA LEU A 63 -13.46 7.75 -1.04
C LEU A 63 -13.98 7.12 0.27
N GLU A 64 -13.51 5.93 0.65
CA GLU A 64 -13.84 5.35 1.96
C GLU A 64 -13.30 6.20 3.13
N ASN A 65 -12.04 6.65 3.01
CA ASN A 65 -11.43 7.54 3.99
C ASN A 65 -12.19 8.87 4.11
N LEU A 66 -12.71 9.40 2.99
CA LEU A 66 -13.56 10.60 3.00
C LEU A 66 -14.83 10.37 3.83
N LEU A 67 -15.50 9.24 3.62
CA LEU A 67 -16.72 8.90 4.38
C LEU A 67 -16.43 8.70 5.87
N ILE A 68 -15.32 8.05 6.20
CA ILE A 68 -14.89 7.83 7.58
C ILE A 68 -14.52 9.15 8.25
N ALA A 69 -13.71 9.97 7.59
CA ALA A 69 -13.28 11.26 8.11
C ALA A 69 -14.45 12.21 8.32
N ALA A 70 -15.35 12.30 7.33
CA ALA A 70 -16.55 13.12 7.40
C ALA A 70 -17.48 12.70 8.57
N ARG A 71 -17.46 11.42 8.97
CA ARG A 71 -18.27 10.89 10.09
C ARG A 71 -17.54 10.78 11.43
N SER A 72 -16.26 11.12 11.49
CA SER A 72 -15.44 10.95 12.69
C SER A 72 -15.32 12.26 13.45
N GLU A 73 -15.71 12.27 14.73
CA GLU A 73 -15.47 13.42 15.60
C GLU A 73 -13.96 13.71 15.75
N ASN A 74 -13.12 12.68 15.69
CA ASN A 74 -11.66 12.80 15.81
C ASN A 74 -11.02 13.60 14.68
N TYR A 75 -11.70 13.73 13.53
CA TYR A 75 -11.21 14.45 12.37
C TYR A 75 -12.05 15.70 12.08
N CYS A 76 -12.67 16.29 13.10
CA CYS A 76 -13.59 17.42 12.92
C CYS A 76 -14.78 17.12 11.98
N GLY A 77 -15.12 15.85 11.80
CA GLY A 77 -16.28 15.39 11.04
C GLY A 77 -17.59 15.73 11.74
N ASN A 78 -18.70 15.45 11.07
CA ASN A 78 -20.05 15.69 11.57
C ASN A 78 -20.85 14.37 11.69
N PRO A 79 -20.56 13.53 12.70
CA PRO A 79 -21.25 12.25 12.91
C PRO A 79 -22.76 12.38 13.10
N GLY A 80 -23.23 13.55 13.53
CA GLY A 80 -24.65 13.83 13.80
C GLY A 80 -25.46 14.21 12.55
N ASN A 81 -24.83 14.45 11.39
CA ASN A 81 -25.55 14.80 10.18
C ASN A 81 -26.32 13.57 9.63
N PRO A 82 -27.66 13.64 9.50
CA PRO A 82 -28.48 12.49 9.11
C PRO A 82 -28.29 12.09 7.65
N ASP A 83 -28.07 13.05 6.75
CA ASP A 83 -27.87 12.80 5.31
C ASP A 83 -26.54 12.07 5.09
N LEU A 84 -25.49 12.53 5.78
CA LEU A 84 -24.18 11.91 5.78
C LEU A 84 -24.23 10.50 6.38
N LYS A 85 -24.94 10.32 7.50
CA LYS A 85 -25.13 9.00 8.11
C LYS A 85 -25.80 8.04 7.14
N LYS A 86 -26.85 8.47 6.45
CA LYS A 86 -27.61 7.67 5.49
C LYS A 86 -26.76 7.26 4.30
N ILE A 87 -26.11 8.21 3.62
CA ILE A 87 -25.32 7.88 2.42
C ILE A 87 -24.07 7.06 2.78
N CYS A 88 -23.43 7.31 3.94
CA CYS A 88 -22.33 6.47 4.40
C CYS A 88 -22.80 5.05 4.69
N ALA A 89 -23.98 4.85 5.29
CA ALA A 89 -24.52 3.51 5.47
C ALA A 89 -24.78 2.84 4.12
N GLU A 90 -25.42 3.52 3.16
CA GLU A 90 -25.66 2.96 1.83
C GLU A 90 -24.35 2.62 1.06
N LEU A 91 -23.32 3.44 1.17
CA LEU A 91 -22.05 3.24 0.47
C LEU A 91 -21.10 2.25 1.16
N LEU A 92 -21.09 2.20 2.49
CA LEU A 92 -20.24 1.30 3.29
C LEU A 92 -20.93 -0.04 3.55
N GLU A 93 -22.23 -0.05 3.87
CA GLU A 93 -23.02 -1.27 4.14
C GLU A 93 -23.56 -1.90 2.85
N GLY A 94 -23.80 -1.12 1.79
CA GLY A 94 -24.10 -1.64 0.45
C GLY A 94 -22.95 -2.46 -0.16
N GLN A 95 -21.75 -2.39 0.44
CA GLN A 95 -20.58 -3.22 0.10
C GLN A 95 -20.38 -4.40 1.06
N ALA A 96 -21.17 -4.53 2.12
CA ALA A 96 -21.12 -5.69 3.02
C ALA A 96 -21.57 -7.01 2.35
N ALA A 97 -22.07 -6.95 1.10
CA ALA A 97 -22.44 -8.12 0.30
C ALA A 97 -21.50 -8.42 -0.88
N THR A 98 -20.36 -7.74 -1.00
CA THR A 98 -19.18 -8.41 -1.60
C THR A 98 -18.39 -8.95 -0.44
N LYS A 99 -18.60 -10.25 -0.14
CA LYS A 99 -17.65 -11.02 0.66
C LYS A 99 -16.29 -10.85 -0.02
N GLN A 100 -15.48 -9.88 0.40
CA GLN A 100 -14.06 -9.99 0.17
C GLN A 100 -13.70 -11.35 0.73
N PRO A 101 -13.12 -12.25 -0.08
CA PRO A 101 -12.78 -13.57 0.40
C PRO A 101 -12.00 -13.39 1.70
N HIS A 102 -12.30 -14.22 2.69
CA HIS A 102 -11.85 -14.16 4.09
C HIS A 102 -10.31 -14.03 4.27
N HIS A 103 -9.57 -14.07 3.16
CA HIS A 103 -8.13 -14.05 3.01
C HIS A 103 -7.55 -12.70 2.53
N GLU A 104 -8.34 -11.80 1.93
CA GLU A 104 -7.79 -10.53 1.38
C GLU A 104 -7.31 -9.58 2.48
N TRP A 105 -8.13 -9.33 3.50
CA TRP A 105 -7.75 -8.42 4.60
C TRP A 105 -6.73 -9.02 5.58
N LEU A 106 -6.50 -10.33 5.50
CA LEU A 106 -5.45 -11.05 6.24
C LEU A 106 -4.15 -11.20 5.41
N ASN A 107 -4.02 -10.56 4.25
CA ASN A 107 -2.75 -10.58 3.51
C ASN A 107 -1.80 -9.48 4.05
N PRO A 108 -0.57 -9.81 4.49
CA PRO A 108 0.43 -8.82 4.93
C PRO A 108 0.72 -7.71 3.89
N CYS A 109 0.53 -7.98 2.60
CA CYS A 109 0.70 -6.98 1.54
C CYS A 109 -0.26 -5.77 1.68
N ASN A 110 -1.30 -5.90 2.51
CA ASN A 110 -2.27 -4.86 2.79
C ASN A 110 -1.95 -4.01 4.04
N PHE A 111 -0.80 -4.22 4.70
CA PHE A 111 -0.46 -3.56 5.97
C PHE A 111 -0.39 -2.03 5.84
N ASP A 112 0.53 -1.49 5.05
CA ASP A 112 0.40 -0.22 4.34
C ASP A 112 1.64 -0.01 3.47
N LEU A 113 1.47 -0.16 2.15
CA LEU A 113 2.49 0.21 1.17
C LEU A 113 2.00 1.36 0.30
N SER A 114 0.95 2.07 0.73
CA SER A 114 0.13 2.90 -0.15
C SER A 114 0.93 4.06 -0.75
N GLU A 115 1.77 4.74 0.04
CA GLU A 115 2.62 5.83 -0.46
C GLU A 115 3.71 5.34 -1.42
N LEU A 116 4.42 4.26 -1.06
CA LEU A 116 5.46 3.70 -1.93
C LEU A 116 4.88 3.13 -3.23
N ILE A 117 3.74 2.46 -3.14
CA ILE A 117 3.01 1.95 -4.30
C ILE A 117 2.50 3.13 -5.13
N ARG A 118 1.93 4.18 -4.53
CA ARG A 118 1.50 5.39 -5.25
C ARG A 118 2.65 6.02 -6.01
N TYR A 119 3.83 6.14 -5.41
CA TYR A 119 5.03 6.62 -6.09
C TYR A 119 5.40 5.70 -7.26
N CYS A 120 5.46 4.39 -7.03
CA CYS A 120 5.70 3.39 -8.08
C CYS A 120 4.70 3.52 -9.24
N PHE A 121 3.42 3.77 -8.95
CA PHE A 121 2.41 3.98 -9.99
C PHE A 121 2.66 5.22 -10.82
N ASN A 122 3.06 6.33 -10.22
CA ASN A 122 3.39 7.55 -10.97
C ASN A 122 4.56 7.30 -11.94
N GLU A 123 5.53 6.47 -11.55
CA GLU A 123 6.63 6.07 -12.45
C GLU A 123 6.17 5.13 -13.57
N LEU A 124 5.11 4.35 -13.31
CA LEU A 124 4.56 3.39 -14.26
C LEU A 124 3.48 3.98 -15.18
N ASP A 125 2.96 5.16 -14.86
CA ASP A 125 1.84 5.79 -15.56
C ASP A 125 2.28 6.24 -16.96
N ASP A 126 1.45 5.98 -17.96
CA ASP A 126 1.71 6.24 -19.39
C ASP A 126 3.00 5.62 -20.00
N GLN A 127 3.79 4.86 -19.23
CA GLN A 127 5.00 4.20 -19.73
C GLN A 127 4.69 2.85 -20.39
N GLN A 128 5.41 2.54 -21.48
CA GLN A 128 5.36 1.24 -22.17
C GLN A 128 6.78 0.68 -22.34
N GLY A 129 6.89 -0.63 -22.57
CA GLY A 129 8.17 -1.30 -22.78
C GLY A 129 8.90 -1.63 -21.47
N LEU A 130 10.20 -1.38 -21.42
CA LEU A 130 11.06 -1.69 -20.27
C LEU A 130 11.03 -0.55 -19.26
N ILE A 131 10.72 -0.88 -18.00
CA ILE A 131 10.72 0.07 -16.88
C ILE A 131 11.62 -0.48 -15.78
N GLY A 132 12.52 0.35 -15.27
CA GLY A 132 13.44 0.00 -14.19
C GLY A 132 13.08 0.75 -12.92
N LEU A 133 12.85 0.02 -11.83
CA LEU A 133 12.62 0.55 -10.50
C LEU A 133 13.66 -0.02 -9.52
N ALA A 134 14.06 0.78 -8.55
CA ALA A 134 14.91 0.33 -7.46
C ALA A 134 14.29 0.66 -6.11
N VAL A 135 14.21 -0.33 -5.21
CA VAL A 135 13.76 -0.15 -3.84
C VAL A 135 14.95 -0.38 -2.91
N PRO A 136 15.34 0.62 -2.11
CA PRO A 136 16.47 0.52 -1.18
C PRO A 136 16.10 -0.27 0.11
N TYR A 137 15.44 -1.42 -0.06
CA TYR A 137 15.14 -2.35 1.03
C TYR A 137 15.04 -3.80 0.50
N ASP A 138 15.88 -4.71 0.96
CA ASP A 138 15.97 -6.11 0.50
C ASP A 138 15.75 -7.15 1.60
N LYS A 139 15.39 -6.72 2.81
CA LYS A 139 15.23 -7.61 3.97
C LYS A 139 13.84 -8.26 4.03
N SER A 140 13.77 -9.36 4.77
CA SER A 140 12.52 -10.07 5.11
C SER A 140 11.69 -10.44 3.87
N ASN A 141 10.37 -10.57 4.04
CA ASN A 141 9.40 -10.84 2.98
C ASN A 141 8.95 -9.56 2.23
N PHE A 142 9.53 -8.40 2.54
CA PHE A 142 9.13 -7.12 1.94
C PHE A 142 9.11 -7.16 0.40
N PRO A 143 10.15 -7.66 -0.32
CA PRO A 143 10.13 -7.70 -1.77
C PRO A 143 8.98 -8.55 -2.35
N ILE A 144 8.55 -9.58 -1.62
CA ILE A 144 7.43 -10.44 -2.01
C ILE A 144 6.13 -9.63 -1.90
N TYR A 145 5.85 -9.09 -0.71
CA TYR A 145 4.62 -8.33 -0.43
C TYR A 145 4.51 -7.07 -1.28
N PHE A 146 5.63 -6.41 -1.59
CA PHE A 146 5.65 -5.27 -2.50
C PHE A 146 5.19 -5.65 -3.91
N CYS A 147 5.73 -6.73 -4.47
CA CYS A 147 5.36 -7.19 -5.81
C CYS A 147 3.91 -7.69 -5.87
N GLU A 148 3.43 -8.41 -4.85
CA GLU A 148 2.02 -8.82 -4.74
C GLU A 148 1.10 -7.60 -4.68
N ARG A 149 1.42 -6.62 -3.83
CA ARG A 149 0.62 -5.39 -3.71
C ARG A 149 0.58 -4.59 -5.00
N LEU A 150 1.72 -4.50 -5.69
CA LEU A 150 1.81 -3.83 -6.99
C LEU A 150 0.97 -4.56 -8.05
N GLN A 151 1.03 -5.90 -8.07
CA GLN A 151 0.22 -6.73 -8.97
C GLN A 151 -1.28 -6.50 -8.73
N ASP A 152 -1.72 -6.51 -7.47
CA ASP A 152 -3.12 -6.25 -7.10
C ASP A 152 -3.59 -4.88 -7.59
N LYS A 153 -2.78 -3.84 -7.35
CA LYS A 153 -3.12 -2.47 -7.74
C LYS A 153 -3.13 -2.27 -9.26
N LEU A 154 -2.32 -3.03 -10.00
CA LEU A 154 -2.33 -2.99 -11.46
C LEU A 154 -3.60 -3.63 -12.03
N ASN A 155 -4.45 -4.22 -11.19
CA ASN A 155 -5.74 -4.83 -11.52
C ASN A 155 -5.64 -5.80 -12.72
N LYS A 156 -4.51 -6.50 -12.80
CA LYS A 156 -4.19 -7.43 -13.89
C LYS A 156 -3.96 -8.81 -13.29
N SER A 157 -5.03 -9.61 -13.27
CA SER A 157 -5.06 -11.03 -12.84
C SER A 157 -4.06 -11.95 -13.56
N HIS A 158 -3.32 -11.45 -14.55
CA HIS A 158 -2.43 -12.22 -15.40
C HIS A 158 -0.99 -11.69 -15.45
N ILE A 159 -0.58 -10.82 -14.51
CA ILE A 159 0.83 -10.42 -14.42
C ILE A 159 1.69 -11.64 -14.06
N THR A 160 2.76 -11.85 -14.83
CA THR A 160 3.75 -12.88 -14.53
C THR A 160 4.83 -12.29 -13.64
N ILE A 161 5.13 -12.94 -12.50
CA ILE A 161 6.24 -12.56 -11.64
C ILE A 161 7.42 -13.49 -11.89
N ILE A 162 8.57 -12.91 -12.23
CA ILE A 162 9.84 -13.61 -12.40
C ILE A 162 10.75 -13.25 -11.24
N GLU A 163 11.11 -14.25 -10.45
CA GLU A 163 11.99 -14.05 -9.31
C GLU A 163 13.43 -14.44 -9.66
N THR A 164 14.39 -13.58 -9.36
CA THR A 164 15.81 -13.85 -9.57
C THR A 164 16.69 -13.06 -8.60
N THR A 165 17.97 -13.35 -8.62
CA THR A 165 18.94 -12.78 -7.70
C THR A 165 20.21 -12.46 -8.47
N LEU A 166 20.68 -11.23 -8.34
CA LEU A 166 21.91 -10.75 -8.93
C LEU A 166 23.02 -10.79 -7.88
N LYS A 167 23.64 -11.97 -7.75
CA LYS A 167 24.72 -12.26 -6.81
C LYS A 167 25.94 -12.77 -7.56
N PRO A 168 27.14 -12.20 -7.38
CA PRO A 168 28.36 -12.67 -8.04
C PRO A 168 28.62 -14.17 -7.86
N LYS A 169 28.24 -14.71 -6.70
CA LYS A 169 28.45 -16.11 -6.34
C LYS A 169 27.36 -17.07 -6.86
N LEU A 170 26.18 -16.59 -7.22
CA LEU A 170 25.03 -17.46 -7.57
C LEU A 170 24.74 -17.53 -9.09
N GLY A 171 25.24 -16.60 -9.89
CA GLY A 171 25.09 -16.66 -11.34
C GLY A 171 25.69 -15.45 -12.07
N SER A 172 26.00 -15.63 -13.36
CA SER A 172 26.40 -14.54 -14.23
C SER A 172 25.20 -13.66 -14.61
N VAL A 173 25.48 -12.41 -14.97
CA VAL A 173 24.49 -11.48 -15.56
C VAL A 173 23.75 -12.16 -16.73
N ASP A 174 24.47 -12.87 -17.60
CA ASP A 174 23.89 -13.55 -18.75
C ASP A 174 22.84 -14.61 -18.38
N ARG A 175 23.04 -15.32 -17.27
CA ARG A 175 22.06 -16.30 -16.78
C ARG A 175 20.76 -15.62 -16.36
N VAL A 176 20.87 -14.50 -15.63
CA VAL A 176 19.71 -13.72 -15.17
C VAL A 176 18.96 -13.13 -16.38
N VAL A 177 19.69 -12.52 -17.30
CA VAL A 177 19.13 -11.98 -18.55
C VAL A 177 18.45 -13.09 -19.36
N GLY A 178 19.09 -14.25 -19.51
CA GLY A 178 18.53 -15.40 -20.22
C GLY A 178 17.21 -15.88 -19.62
N LYS A 179 17.08 -15.89 -18.29
CA LYS A 179 15.83 -16.24 -17.59
C LYS A 179 14.70 -15.24 -17.92
N ILE A 180 15.00 -13.95 -17.97
CA ILE A 180 14.03 -12.91 -18.32
C ILE A 180 13.65 -13.03 -19.81
N LYS A 181 14.63 -13.24 -20.70
CA LYS A 181 14.41 -13.48 -22.14
C LYS A 181 13.46 -14.66 -22.41
N ALA A 182 13.56 -15.73 -21.62
CA ALA A 182 12.69 -16.89 -21.76
C ALA A 182 11.19 -16.57 -21.53
N ASN A 183 10.86 -15.40 -20.98
CA ASN A 183 9.49 -14.95 -20.71
C ASN A 183 8.97 -13.93 -21.73
N LYS A 184 9.64 -13.76 -22.89
CA LYS A 184 9.16 -12.87 -23.96
C LYS A 184 7.74 -13.18 -24.42
N ASP A 185 7.36 -14.45 -24.46
CA ASP A 185 6.00 -14.85 -24.85
C ASP A 185 4.94 -14.41 -23.84
N ASN A 186 5.29 -14.35 -22.55
CA ASN A 186 4.40 -13.82 -21.51
C ASN A 186 4.23 -12.31 -21.66
N LEU A 187 5.30 -11.60 -22.02
CA LEU A 187 5.28 -10.17 -22.31
C LEU A 187 4.41 -9.81 -23.53
N GLN A 188 4.12 -10.76 -24.43
CA GLN A 188 3.14 -10.52 -25.50
C GLN A 188 1.68 -10.56 -25.02
N LYS A 189 1.43 -11.13 -23.83
CA LYS A 189 0.07 -11.41 -23.32
C LYS A 189 -0.29 -10.53 -22.12
N SER A 190 0.68 -10.19 -21.30
CA SER A 190 0.50 -9.43 -20.07
C SER A 190 1.77 -8.71 -19.65
N ASP A 191 1.64 -7.81 -18.67
CA ASP A 191 2.80 -7.20 -18.04
C ASP A 191 3.57 -8.27 -17.25
N VAL A 192 4.89 -8.08 -17.17
CA VAL A 192 5.79 -8.98 -16.45
C VAL A 192 6.54 -8.17 -15.40
N ILE A 193 6.48 -8.60 -14.14
CA ILE A 193 7.27 -8.04 -13.05
C ILE A 193 8.49 -8.95 -12.84
N CYS A 194 9.69 -8.41 -12.97
CA CYS A 194 10.92 -9.10 -12.60
C CYS A 194 11.44 -8.59 -11.26
N ARG A 195 11.31 -9.42 -10.22
CA ARG A 195 11.85 -9.15 -8.90
C ARG A 195 13.30 -9.60 -8.83
N ILE A 196 14.21 -8.65 -8.60
CA ILE A 196 15.65 -8.89 -8.54
C ILE A 196 16.19 -8.48 -7.18
N LEU A 197 16.70 -9.45 -6.43
CA LEU A 197 17.48 -9.15 -5.22
C LEU A 197 18.92 -8.84 -5.61
N VAL A 198 19.40 -7.65 -5.25
CA VAL A 198 20.77 -7.17 -5.45
C VAL A 198 21.56 -7.43 -4.18
N ASP A 199 22.76 -7.98 -4.31
CA ASP A 199 23.62 -8.25 -3.16
C ASP A 199 24.18 -6.96 -2.54
N ALA A 200 23.76 -6.66 -1.31
CA ALA A 200 24.25 -5.53 -0.52
C ALA A 200 25.77 -5.52 -0.28
N SER A 201 26.45 -6.67 -0.37
CA SER A 201 27.91 -6.74 -0.23
C SER A 201 28.65 -6.27 -1.49
N ASN A 202 27.93 -6.07 -2.59
CA ASN A 202 28.49 -5.74 -3.88
C ASN A 202 28.48 -4.21 -4.05
N GLN A 203 29.47 -3.54 -3.45
CA GLN A 203 29.75 -2.11 -3.72
C GLN A 203 30.21 -1.85 -5.18
N ASN A 204 30.28 -2.90 -6.00
CA ASN A 204 30.69 -2.84 -7.39
C ASN A 204 29.48 -2.61 -8.31
N THR A 205 29.29 -1.36 -8.73
CA THR A 205 28.23 -0.93 -9.67
C THR A 205 28.28 -1.69 -11.00
N SER A 206 29.45 -2.22 -11.37
CA SER A 206 29.68 -2.85 -12.67
C SER A 206 28.70 -3.99 -12.99
N MET A 207 28.20 -4.73 -11.99
CA MET A 207 27.31 -5.87 -12.24
C MET A 207 25.86 -5.44 -12.50
N THR A 208 25.35 -4.51 -11.70
CA THR A 208 24.00 -3.96 -11.88
C THR A 208 23.95 -3.15 -13.18
N ASP A 209 25.00 -2.38 -13.48
CA ASP A 209 25.14 -1.63 -14.74
C ASP A 209 25.19 -2.55 -15.96
N GLU A 210 26.01 -3.62 -15.91
CA GLU A 210 26.08 -4.60 -16.98
C GLU A 210 24.73 -5.29 -17.20
N PHE A 211 24.05 -5.66 -16.11
CA PHE A 211 22.72 -6.26 -16.17
C PHE A 211 21.71 -5.32 -16.82
N TRP A 212 21.64 -4.07 -16.36
CA TRP A 212 20.68 -3.10 -16.86
C TRP A 212 20.92 -2.76 -18.33
N ARG A 213 22.18 -2.59 -18.73
CA ARG A 213 22.56 -2.40 -20.13
C ARG A 213 22.11 -3.58 -20.99
N LYS A 214 22.40 -4.82 -20.58
CA LYS A 214 22.03 -6.03 -21.35
C LYS A 214 20.51 -6.23 -21.47
N ILE A 215 19.74 -5.91 -20.43
CA ILE A 215 18.27 -5.95 -20.50
C ILE A 215 17.74 -4.82 -21.37
N SER A 216 18.30 -3.61 -21.27
CA SER A 216 17.92 -2.49 -22.12
C SER A 216 18.16 -2.83 -23.59
N ASP A 217 19.38 -3.26 -23.96
CA ASP A 217 19.72 -3.68 -25.32
C ASP A 217 18.74 -4.74 -25.88
N GLU A 218 18.27 -5.64 -25.02
CA GLU A 218 17.38 -6.74 -25.41
C GLU A 218 15.91 -6.32 -25.56
N PHE A 219 15.44 -5.35 -24.79
CA PHE A 219 14.01 -5.01 -24.68
C PHE A 219 13.65 -3.60 -25.12
N GLN A 220 14.61 -2.71 -25.40
CA GLN A 220 14.38 -1.30 -25.77
C GLN A 220 13.61 -1.13 -27.10
N ASN A 221 13.75 -2.06 -28.04
CA ASN A 221 13.08 -2.01 -29.35
C ASN A 221 11.80 -2.85 -29.43
N ASN A 222 11.35 -3.43 -28.31
CA ASN A 222 10.12 -4.21 -28.31
C ASN A 222 8.93 -3.26 -28.28
N ASN A 223 8.24 -3.14 -29.42
CA ASN A 223 6.97 -2.42 -29.55
C ASN A 223 5.83 -3.22 -28.89
N THR A 224 6.05 -3.69 -27.66
CA THR A 224 5.07 -4.48 -26.91
C THR A 224 4.08 -3.57 -26.23
N LYS A 225 2.80 -3.90 -26.38
CA LYS A 225 1.71 -3.24 -25.66
C LYS A 225 1.83 -3.38 -24.13
N HIS A 226 2.59 -4.37 -23.67
CA HIS A 226 2.78 -4.68 -22.26
C HIS A 226 4.16 -4.26 -21.76
N ARG A 227 4.24 -4.09 -20.43
CA ARG A 227 5.43 -3.58 -19.74
C ARG A 227 6.26 -4.71 -19.13
N LEU A 228 7.57 -4.62 -19.27
CA LEU A 228 8.53 -5.39 -18.48
C LEU A 228 9.01 -4.49 -17.34
N ILE A 229 8.51 -4.74 -16.14
CA ILE A 229 8.81 -3.96 -14.94
C ILE A 229 9.90 -4.68 -14.17
N VAL A 230 11.13 -4.17 -14.21
CA VAL A 230 12.26 -4.72 -13.46
C VAL A 230 12.38 -3.96 -12.15
N ILE A 231 12.30 -4.68 -11.03
CA ILE A 231 12.36 -4.10 -9.68
C ILE A 231 13.57 -4.66 -8.96
N MET A 232 14.57 -3.81 -8.72
CA MET A 232 15.80 -4.14 -8.01
C MET A 232 15.64 -3.79 -6.53
N PHE A 233 15.75 -4.79 -5.66
CA PHE A 233 15.75 -4.61 -4.21
C PHE A 233 17.19 -4.74 -3.72
N GLY A 234 17.69 -3.73 -3.01
CA GLY A 234 19.00 -3.76 -2.37
C GLY A 234 18.96 -3.01 -1.04
N SER A 235 19.99 -3.14 -0.22
CA SER A 235 20.12 -2.32 1.00
C SER A 235 20.16 -0.82 0.71
N GLU A 236 20.02 0.03 1.74
CA GLU A 236 20.03 1.49 1.59
C GLU A 236 21.28 2.04 0.89
N ASN A 237 22.42 1.38 1.13
CA ASN A 237 23.72 1.72 0.56
C ASN A 237 23.96 1.11 -0.83
N SER A 238 22.98 0.38 -1.37
CA SER A 238 23.08 -0.20 -2.71
C SER A 238 23.10 0.89 -3.77
N ILE A 239 23.97 0.72 -4.76
CA ILE A 239 24.06 1.59 -5.92
C ILE A 239 23.31 0.94 -7.07
N PHE A 240 22.36 1.68 -7.63
CA PHE A 240 21.53 1.22 -8.74
C PHE A 240 21.97 1.88 -10.05
N PRO A 241 21.77 1.20 -11.20
CA PRO A 241 22.21 1.71 -12.50
C PRO A 241 21.52 3.00 -12.91
N GLU A 242 22.19 3.77 -13.76
CA GLU A 242 21.55 4.92 -14.43
C GLU A 242 20.38 4.45 -15.31
N GLY A 243 19.27 5.19 -15.27
CA GLY A 243 18.02 4.83 -15.96
C GLY A 243 17.11 3.85 -15.18
N VAL A 244 17.51 3.45 -13.96
CA VAL A 244 16.61 2.77 -13.01
C VAL A 244 16.12 3.78 -11.98
N ASN A 245 14.80 3.97 -11.89
CA ASN A 245 14.20 4.97 -11.00
C ASN A 245 14.23 4.48 -9.56
N LYS A 246 15.06 5.13 -8.72
CA LYS A 246 15.16 4.83 -7.29
C LYS A 246 13.94 5.37 -6.55
N LEU A 247 13.18 4.48 -5.94
CA LEU A 247 12.05 4.77 -5.08
C LEU A 247 12.54 5.18 -3.68
N MET A 248 11.66 5.82 -2.91
CA MET A 248 11.91 6.11 -1.50
C MET A 248 12.07 4.81 -0.69
N SER A 249 12.84 4.87 0.41
CA SER A 249 12.88 3.77 1.36
C SER A 249 11.49 3.52 1.93
N PRO A 250 11.07 2.24 2.07
CA PRO A 250 9.83 1.94 2.75
C PRO A 250 9.91 2.38 4.20
N GLN A 251 8.81 2.89 4.73
CA GLN A 251 8.66 3.30 6.11
C GLN A 251 7.32 2.80 6.61
N PHE A 252 7.30 2.18 7.78
CA PHE A 252 6.08 1.85 8.50
C PHE A 252 5.94 2.74 9.71
N THR A 253 4.75 3.30 9.89
CA THR A 253 4.43 4.23 10.95
C THR A 253 3.43 3.61 11.93
N ARG A 254 3.28 4.25 13.10
CA ARG A 254 2.21 3.91 14.05
C ARG A 254 0.81 4.14 13.49
N ALA A 255 0.65 5.00 12.49
CA ALA A 255 -0.64 5.22 11.83
C ALA A 255 -1.02 4.00 10.99
N ASP A 256 -0.06 3.45 10.25
CA ASP A 256 -0.24 2.26 9.42
C ASP A 256 -0.68 1.06 10.28
N ALA A 257 0.01 0.81 11.40
CA ALA A 257 -0.37 -0.22 12.36
C ALA A 257 -1.77 -0.01 12.93
N ASN A 258 -2.12 1.25 13.24
CA ASN A 258 -3.44 1.61 13.75
C ASN A 258 -4.53 1.34 12.72
N ASP A 259 -4.31 1.74 11.47
CA ASP A 259 -5.29 1.63 10.40
C ASP A 259 -5.53 0.17 10.03
N TRP A 260 -4.46 -0.64 9.98
CA TRP A 260 -4.58 -2.06 9.78
C TRP A 260 -5.35 -2.75 10.94
N VAL A 261 -4.99 -2.51 12.20
CA VAL A 261 -5.69 -3.09 13.37
C VAL A 261 -7.18 -2.72 13.37
N ILE A 262 -7.51 -1.44 13.14
CA ILE A 262 -8.90 -0.98 13.07
C ILE A 262 -9.65 -1.68 11.93
N LYS A 263 -9.04 -1.76 10.75
CA LYS A 263 -9.64 -2.42 9.58
C LYS A 263 -9.96 -3.87 9.90
N VAL A 264 -9.00 -4.61 10.44
CA VAL A 264 -9.16 -6.03 10.79
C VAL A 264 -10.21 -6.22 11.87
N ALA A 265 -10.09 -5.52 13.00
CA ALA A 265 -11.00 -5.67 14.12
C ALA A 265 -12.46 -5.33 13.74
N ARG A 266 -12.67 -4.36 12.83
CA ARG A 266 -14.00 -4.06 12.29
C ARG A 266 -14.60 -5.23 11.52
N GLN A 267 -13.81 -5.93 10.70
CA GLN A 267 -14.28 -7.12 9.97
C GLN A 267 -14.67 -8.26 10.93
N LEU A 268 -14.02 -8.31 12.10
CA LEU A 268 -14.30 -9.29 13.15
C LEU A 268 -15.36 -8.82 14.15
N THR A 269 -15.90 -7.61 13.98
CA THR A 269 -16.85 -6.97 14.91
C THR A 269 -16.34 -6.82 16.35
N TRP A 270 -15.01 -6.74 16.53
CA TRP A 270 -14.36 -6.60 17.83
C TRP A 270 -14.43 -5.19 18.41
N THR A 271 -14.36 -5.11 19.74
CA THR A 271 -14.57 -3.86 20.46
C THR A 271 -13.44 -2.84 20.24
N GLN A 272 -13.72 -1.57 20.54
CA GLN A 272 -12.68 -0.54 20.56
C GLN A 272 -11.62 -0.81 21.62
N GLU A 273 -11.97 -1.47 22.73
CA GLU A 273 -11.01 -1.80 23.79
C GLU A 273 -9.97 -2.80 23.27
N CYS A 274 -10.38 -3.86 22.57
CA CYS A 274 -9.45 -4.76 21.91
C CYS A 274 -8.60 -4.07 20.86
N GLN A 275 -9.19 -3.19 20.04
CA GLN A 275 -8.42 -2.43 19.05
C GLN A 275 -7.28 -1.65 19.73
N GLN A 276 -7.54 -0.99 20.86
CA GLN A 276 -6.52 -0.26 21.60
C GLN A 276 -5.47 -1.17 22.23
N LYS A 277 -5.86 -2.31 22.81
CA LYS A 277 -4.92 -3.28 23.39
C LYS A 277 -4.01 -3.87 22.32
N TRP A 278 -4.60 -4.39 21.24
CA TRP A 278 -3.84 -4.97 20.13
C TRP A 278 -2.91 -3.95 19.49
N LYS A 279 -3.39 -2.73 19.20
CA LYS A 279 -2.54 -1.64 18.69
C LYS A 279 -1.32 -1.40 19.57
N LYS A 280 -1.50 -1.33 20.89
CA LYS A 280 -0.38 -1.11 21.82
C LYS A 280 0.63 -2.24 21.75
N MET A 281 0.15 -3.49 21.68
CA MET A 281 1.01 -4.67 21.57
C MET A 281 1.82 -4.64 20.27
N MET A 282 1.16 -4.40 19.13
CA MET A 282 1.84 -4.32 17.83
C MET A 282 2.89 -3.22 17.81
N ILE A 283 2.55 -2.00 18.26
CA ILE A 283 3.51 -0.90 18.29
C ILE A 283 4.68 -1.26 19.21
N GLN A 284 4.42 -1.81 20.40
CA GLN A 284 5.48 -2.17 21.35
C GLN A 284 6.44 -3.23 20.80
N ASP A 285 5.91 -4.21 20.08
CA ASP A 285 6.67 -5.33 19.50
C ASP A 285 7.48 -4.90 18.26
N CYS A 286 6.96 -3.95 17.49
CA CYS A 286 7.54 -3.53 16.22
C CYS A 286 8.33 -2.21 16.29
N LEU A 287 8.47 -1.59 17.46
CA LEU A 287 9.19 -0.33 17.58
C LEU A 287 10.67 -0.51 17.24
N ASP A 288 11.16 0.30 16.30
CA ASP A 288 12.58 0.37 16.00
C ASP A 288 13.32 0.95 17.22
N GLN A 289 14.29 0.20 17.76
CA GLN A 289 15.05 0.59 18.95
C GLN A 289 16.16 1.59 18.63
N ASP A 290 16.56 1.70 17.36
CA ASP A 290 17.66 2.56 16.91
C ASP A 290 17.19 3.97 16.52
N ASP A 291 15.89 4.21 16.40
CA ASP A 291 15.32 5.51 16.03
C ASP A 291 14.98 6.38 17.23
N SER A 292 15.92 7.26 17.59
CA SER A 292 15.81 8.15 18.75
C SER A 292 14.92 9.40 18.55
N GLN A 293 14.34 9.59 17.35
CA GLN A 293 13.57 10.80 17.04
C GLN A 293 12.28 10.54 16.25
N GLU A 294 12.21 9.49 15.42
CA GLU A 294 11.01 9.16 14.64
C GLU A 294 10.33 7.88 15.11
N LYS A 295 8.98 7.90 15.06
CA LYS A 295 8.11 6.83 15.56
C LYS A 295 7.90 5.74 14.49
N LEU A 296 8.99 5.32 13.85
CA LEU A 296 8.95 4.28 12.83
C LEU A 296 8.86 2.88 13.47
N LEU A 297 8.32 1.95 12.70
CA LEU A 297 8.25 0.55 13.03
C LEU A 297 9.24 -0.22 12.15
N ASP A 298 9.97 -1.14 12.75
CA ASP A 298 10.86 -2.03 12.01
C ASP A 298 10.03 -2.93 11.08
N ILE A 299 10.33 -2.88 9.78
CA ILE A 299 9.55 -3.56 8.74
C ILE A 299 9.61 -5.09 8.91
N GLU A 300 10.75 -5.64 9.37
CA GLU A 300 10.91 -7.07 9.58
C GLU A 300 10.07 -7.53 10.77
N TYR A 301 10.11 -6.82 11.89
CA TYR A 301 9.27 -7.10 13.06
C TYR A 301 7.78 -6.93 12.76
N VAL A 302 7.40 -5.91 11.98
CA VAL A 302 6.02 -5.75 11.53
C VAL A 302 5.55 -6.99 10.77
N TYR A 303 6.31 -7.48 9.79
CA TYR A 303 5.86 -8.63 9.01
C TYR A 303 5.81 -9.93 9.81
N GLU A 304 6.73 -10.15 10.74
CA GLU A 304 6.66 -11.30 11.67
C GLU A 304 5.47 -11.18 12.65
N HIS A 305 5.19 -9.98 13.15
CA HIS A 305 4.03 -9.72 13.98
C HIS A 305 2.72 -9.97 13.22
N LEU A 306 2.63 -9.49 11.98
CA LEU A 306 1.47 -9.71 11.11
C LEU A 306 1.25 -11.18 10.83
N LYS A 307 2.30 -11.92 10.48
CA LYS A 307 2.24 -13.36 10.28
C LYS A 307 1.69 -14.07 11.52
N THR A 308 2.19 -13.72 12.70
CA THR A 308 1.70 -14.24 13.97
C THR A 308 0.21 -13.93 14.17
N CYS A 309 -0.21 -12.68 13.97
CA CYS A 309 -1.61 -12.28 14.07
C CYS A 309 -2.48 -13.07 13.08
N ILE A 310 -2.07 -13.20 11.83
CA ILE A 310 -2.82 -13.90 10.78
C ILE A 310 -3.00 -15.38 11.13
N GLU A 311 -1.96 -16.07 11.61
CA GLU A 311 -2.05 -17.46 12.07
C GLU A 311 -3.07 -17.62 13.21
N LEU A 312 -3.13 -16.66 14.14
CA LEU A 312 -4.13 -16.66 15.21
C LEU A 312 -5.53 -16.40 14.67
N LEU A 313 -5.70 -15.37 13.85
CA LEU A 313 -6.99 -14.97 13.29
C LEU A 313 -7.62 -16.05 12.40
N GLN A 314 -6.80 -16.84 11.70
CA GLN A 314 -7.28 -17.99 10.93
C GLN A 314 -7.97 -19.06 11.78
N LYS A 315 -7.65 -19.15 13.08
CA LYS A 315 -8.32 -20.04 14.04
C LYS A 315 -9.69 -19.51 14.50
N LYS A 316 -10.07 -18.31 14.09
CA LYS A 316 -11.30 -17.60 14.49
C LYS A 316 -11.48 -17.52 16.02
N PRO A 317 -10.48 -16.98 16.74
CA PRO A 317 -10.52 -16.87 18.19
C PRO A 317 -11.60 -15.87 18.64
N SER A 318 -11.99 -15.96 19.91
CA SER A 318 -12.65 -14.84 20.56
C SER A 318 -11.68 -13.65 20.72
N GLU A 319 -12.23 -12.47 21.03
CA GLU A 319 -11.43 -11.27 21.30
C GLU A 319 -10.40 -11.49 22.42
N GLU A 320 -10.82 -12.13 23.50
CA GLU A 320 -9.98 -12.40 24.68
C GLU A 320 -8.90 -13.44 24.38
N ASP A 321 -9.28 -14.55 23.74
CA ASP A 321 -8.33 -15.62 23.38
C ASP A 321 -7.24 -15.09 22.43
N PHE A 322 -7.62 -14.23 21.48
CA PHE A 322 -6.66 -13.62 20.55
C PHE A 322 -5.64 -12.78 21.28
N LEU A 323 -6.09 -11.86 22.14
CA LEU A 323 -5.20 -10.96 22.87
C LEU A 323 -4.28 -11.72 23.82
N GLN A 324 -4.82 -12.71 24.53
CA GLN A 324 -4.03 -13.50 25.48
C GLN A 324 -2.94 -14.33 24.78
N GLU A 325 -3.29 -15.02 23.70
CA GLU A 325 -2.34 -15.82 22.93
C GLU A 325 -1.30 -14.94 22.22
N LEU A 326 -1.71 -13.79 21.68
CA LEU A 326 -0.78 -12.84 21.07
C LEU A 326 0.20 -12.30 22.11
N GLU A 327 -0.26 -11.97 23.32
CA GLU A 327 0.60 -11.49 24.41
C GLU A 327 1.63 -12.54 24.84
N GLN A 328 1.20 -13.79 24.99
CA GLN A 328 2.10 -14.90 25.31
C GLN A 328 3.18 -15.10 24.26
N ARG A 329 2.83 -14.99 22.96
CA ARG A 329 3.80 -15.13 21.87
C ARG A 329 4.82 -14.01 21.89
N ILE A 330 4.38 -12.76 21.99
CA ILE A 330 5.29 -11.59 22.06
C ILE A 330 6.27 -11.74 23.22
N GLN A 331 5.78 -12.14 24.40
CA GLN A 331 6.63 -12.34 25.58
C GLN A 331 7.62 -13.51 25.43
N SER A 332 7.36 -14.49 24.57
CA SER A 332 8.26 -15.63 24.36
C SER A 332 9.48 -15.32 23.46
N TYR A 333 9.46 -14.18 22.76
CA TYR A 333 10.54 -13.73 21.87
C TYR A 333 11.49 -12.72 22.51
N VAL A 334 11.12 -12.15 23.67
CA VAL A 334 11.94 -11.26 24.52
C VAL A 334 12.69 -12.09 25.55
#